data_AF-A0AAD5FG90-F1
#
_entry.id   AF-A0AAD5FG90-F1
#
_cell.length_a   1.000
_cell.length_b   1.000
_cell.length_c   1.000
_cell.angle_alpha   90.00
_cell.angle_beta   90.00
_cell.angle_gamma   90.00
#
_symmetry.space_group_name_H-M   'P 1'
#
loop_
_entity.id
_entity.type
_entity.pdbx_description
1 polymer ?
#
loop_
_entity_poly.entity_id
_entity_poly.type
_entity_poly.pdbx_seq_one_letter_code
_entity_poly.pdbx_strand_id
1 'polypeptide(L)'
;MVVVMVVVMLVLVVVLVVMVVVLVVMVVVLVVVVLVLVLVLVVVLLVMVVVLVVVADDSEHRHTEDLAEVHQGNAMLSDGHKQVDMQRREFDYKLQELAAQNGKVEELERMLFELKELRPVEQEMRAATMDIDLIKHEIEINRLQKQTMSRKQVPSLMAFPPQEEFRSSPVTKHLMIKSDGLHLRPYDPKVCRLVVGMFSRDVCLGSTSILPPVYCNPFSPSQHNQEQNAIFASKQAVPDVQPASSISLVIQVQASGGDDVYSQEVTHLAPRGWMKLCIFDHHNRLISGRWKVPVRLLPAKPSMTTAEVNAVPQVDNAELYLRIVNARDAEIQSSLPVSINNAGIYQYPPVQSPRHQLGMQEPPGAIQSPYVQSAQVHASVCSQRPVNTPL
;
A
#
# COMPACT_ATOMS: atom_id res chain seq x y z
N MET A 1 -16.28 -41.57 -40.30
CA MET A 1 -15.22 -41.41 -39.27
C MET A 1 -13.88 -40.96 -39.86
N VAL A 2 -13.35 -41.61 -40.91
CA VAL A 2 -12.03 -41.25 -41.49
C VAL A 2 -11.95 -39.78 -41.93
N VAL A 3 -12.96 -39.28 -42.67
CA VAL A 3 -13.01 -37.87 -43.12
C VAL A 3 -12.96 -36.89 -41.94
N VAL A 4 -13.69 -37.17 -40.86
CA VAL A 4 -13.72 -36.33 -39.66
C VAL A 4 -12.35 -36.31 -38.98
N MET A 5 -11.66 -37.45 -38.88
CA MET A 5 -10.30 -37.49 -38.32
C MET A 5 -9.31 -36.68 -39.17
N VAL A 6 -9.40 -36.76 -40.50
CA VAL A 6 -8.52 -35.98 -41.39
C VAL A 6 -8.77 -34.48 -41.22
N VAL A 7 -10.04 -34.05 -41.14
CA VAL A 7 -10.38 -32.64 -40.91
C VAL A 7 -9.86 -32.15 -39.56
N VAL A 8 -10.06 -32.92 -38.48
CA VAL A 8 -9.55 -32.57 -37.14
C VAL A 8 -8.03 -32.46 -37.13
N MET A 9 -7.33 -33.41 -37.76
CA MET A 9 -5.87 -33.35 -37.87
C MET A 9 -5.40 -32.13 -38.66
N LEU A 10 -6.07 -31.78 -39.76
CA LEU A 10 -5.72 -30.59 -40.54
C LEU A 10 -5.95 -29.31 -39.73
N VAL A 11 -7.05 -29.21 -39.00
CA VAL A 11 -7.32 -28.07 -38.10
C VAL A 11 -6.23 -27.96 -37.02
N LEU A 12 -5.85 -29.07 -36.39
CA LEU A 12 -4.78 -29.08 -35.38
C LEU A 12 -3.43 -28.63 -35.96
N VAL A 13 -3.08 -29.08 -37.17
CA VAL A 13 -1.86 -28.65 -37.86
C VAL A 13 -1.91 -27.15 -38.15
N VAL A 14 -3.04 -26.63 -38.65
CA VAL A 14 -3.19 -25.19 -38.91
C VAL A 14 -3.06 -24.38 -37.61
N VAL A 15 -3.72 -24.80 -36.53
CA VAL A 15 -3.61 -24.13 -35.22
C VAL A 15 -2.17 -24.14 -34.70
N LEU A 16 -1.46 -25.27 -34.83
CA LEU A 16 -0.06 -25.39 -34.43
C LEU A 16 0.83 -24.44 -35.24
N VAL A 17 0.65 -24.37 -36.56
CA VAL A 17 1.40 -23.46 -37.43
C VAL A 17 1.13 -22.01 -37.04
N VAL A 18 -0.13 -21.63 -36.79
CA VAL A 18 -0.48 -20.27 -36.35
C VAL A 18 0.18 -19.95 -35.00
N MET A 19 0.15 -20.87 -34.04
CA MET A 19 0.82 -20.69 -32.74
C MET A 19 2.33 -20.49 -32.90
N VAL A 20 2.99 -21.26 -33.76
CA VAL A 20 4.43 -21.13 -34.03
C VAL A 20 4.73 -19.76 -34.67
N VAL A 21 3.92 -19.32 -35.64
CA VAL A 21 4.10 -18.01 -36.27
C VAL A 21 3.95 -16.88 -35.25
N VAL A 22 2.92 -16.94 -34.40
CA VAL A 22 2.71 -15.95 -33.32
C VAL A 22 3.89 -15.93 -32.35
N LEU A 23 4.41 -17.10 -31.97
CA LEU A 23 5.58 -17.20 -31.10
C LEU A 23 6.83 -16.57 -31.75
N VAL A 24 7.08 -16.85 -33.03
CA VAL A 24 8.20 -16.25 -33.77
C VAL A 24 8.07 -14.73 -33.84
N VAL A 25 6.88 -14.21 -34.15
CA VAL A 25 6.63 -12.76 -34.17
C VAL A 25 6.88 -12.14 -32.80
N MET A 26 6.40 -12.77 -31.72
CA MET A 26 6.63 -12.29 -30.35
C MET A 26 8.12 -12.25 -29.99
N VAL A 27 8.89 -13.27 -30.38
CA VAL A 27 10.35 -13.31 -30.17
C VAL A 27 11.05 -12.21 -30.97
N VAL A 28 10.66 -11.99 -32.22
CA VAL A 28 11.23 -10.91 -33.05
C VAL A 28 10.95 -9.54 -32.43
N VAL A 29 9.71 -9.29 -31.99
CA VAL A 29 9.34 -8.04 -31.31
C VAL A 29 10.16 -7.85 -30.03
N LEU A 30 10.33 -8.91 -29.23
CA LEU A 30 11.15 -8.86 -28.01
C LEU A 30 12.61 -8.50 -28.32
N VAL A 31 13.22 -9.11 -29.34
CA VAL A 31 14.59 -8.81 -29.78
C VAL A 31 14.72 -7.35 -30.22
N VAL A 32 13.74 -6.83 -30.97
CA VAL A 32 13.72 -5.42 -31.41
C VAL A 32 13.64 -4.48 -30.19
N VAL A 33 12.76 -4.78 -29.22
CA VAL A 33 12.64 -3.98 -27.99
C VAL A 33 13.95 -3.97 -27.20
N VAL A 34 14.60 -5.13 -27.03
CA VAL A 34 15.90 -5.22 -26.34
C VAL A 34 16.96 -4.42 -27.09
N LEU A 35 17.00 -4.49 -28.42
CA LEU A 35 17.96 -3.75 -29.23
C LEU A 35 17.76 -2.23 -29.12
N VAL A 36 16.52 -1.75 -29.11
CA VAL A 36 16.18 -0.34 -28.88
C VAL A 36 16.62 0.11 -27.47
N LEU A 37 16.37 -0.71 -26.43
CA LEU A 37 16.79 -0.40 -25.07
C LEU A 37 18.32 -0.29 -24.94
N VAL A 38 19.06 -1.21 -25.57
CA VAL A 38 20.54 -1.16 -25.61
C VAL A 38 21.01 0.11 -26.34
N LEU A 39 20.39 0.47 -27.45
CA LEU A 39 20.73 1.69 -28.18
C LEU A 39 20.52 2.94 -27.31
N VAL A 40 19.38 3.05 -26.63
CA VAL A 40 19.09 4.15 -25.70
C VAL A 40 20.13 4.23 -24.58
N LEU A 41 20.49 3.10 -23.99
CA LEU A 41 21.52 3.05 -22.94
C LEU A 41 22.88 3.55 -23.44
N VAL A 42 23.29 3.15 -24.66
CA VAL A 42 24.54 3.61 -25.29
C VAL A 42 24.51 5.13 -25.51
N VAL A 43 23.39 5.68 -25.98
CA VAL A 43 23.23 7.14 -26.17
C VAL A 43 23.34 7.88 -24.83
N VAL A 44 22.68 7.39 -23.78
CA VAL A 44 22.75 8.00 -22.45
C VAL A 44 24.18 7.98 -21.90
N LEU A 45 24.89 6.86 -22.06
CA LEU A 45 26.30 6.75 -21.65
C LEU A 45 27.19 7.73 -22.42
N LEU A 46 27.00 7.87 -23.73
CA LEU A 46 27.73 8.86 -24.55
C LEU A 46 27.48 10.28 -24.07
N VAL A 47 26.22 10.65 -23.81
CA VAL A 47 25.87 11.99 -23.28
C VAL A 47 26.55 12.21 -21.92
N MET A 48 26.52 11.23 -21.02
CA MET A 48 27.18 11.33 -19.72
C MET A 48 28.70 11.52 -19.85
N VAL A 49 29.35 10.81 -20.78
CA VAL A 49 30.78 10.98 -21.06
C VAL A 49 31.06 12.38 -21.61
N VAL A 50 30.25 12.90 -22.54
CA VAL A 50 30.41 14.26 -23.07
C VAL A 50 30.26 15.30 -21.95
N VAL A 51 29.25 15.15 -21.09
CA VAL A 51 29.07 16.06 -19.93
C VAL A 51 30.26 15.99 -18.98
N LEU A 52 30.79 14.80 -18.68
CA LEU A 52 31.97 14.64 -17.83
C LEU A 52 33.21 15.30 -18.44
N VAL A 53 33.41 15.17 -19.76
CA VAL A 53 34.54 15.82 -20.47
C VAL A 53 34.39 17.34 -20.43
N VAL A 54 33.19 17.87 -20.69
CA VAL A 54 32.92 19.32 -20.64
C VAL A 54 33.11 19.88 -19.22
N VAL A 55 32.67 19.16 -18.19
CA VAL A 55 32.85 19.55 -16.79
C VAL A 55 34.31 19.47 -16.36
N ALA A 56 35.06 18.48 -16.86
CA ALA A 56 36.49 18.35 -16.59
C ALA A 56 37.29 19.50 -17.24
N ASP A 57 36.94 19.90 -18.47
CA ASP A 57 37.58 21.00 -19.20
C ASP A 57 37.38 22.36 -18.51
N ASP A 58 36.17 22.65 -17.99
CA ASP A 58 35.90 23.88 -17.21
C ASP A 58 36.65 23.92 -15.86
N SER A 59 37.10 22.77 -15.35
CA SER A 59 37.82 22.69 -14.07
C SER A 59 39.29 23.09 -14.17
N GLU A 60 39.95 22.91 -15.32
CA GLU A 60 41.36 23.29 -15.49
C GLU A 60 41.53 24.79 -15.77
N HIS A 61 40.58 25.44 -16.43
CA HIS A 61 40.70 26.88 -16.72
C HIS A 61 40.51 27.79 -15.51
N ARG A 62 39.85 27.34 -14.44
CA ARG A 62 39.67 28.15 -13.22
C ARG A 62 40.88 28.21 -12.29
N HIS A 63 41.97 27.52 -12.59
CA HIS A 63 43.18 27.54 -11.76
C HIS A 63 44.37 28.31 -12.36
N THR A 64 44.25 28.86 -13.57
CA THR A 64 45.33 29.61 -14.23
C THR A 64 45.06 31.09 -14.47
N GLU A 65 43.84 31.59 -14.26
CA GLU A 65 43.49 33.01 -14.51
C GLU A 65 43.76 33.98 -13.34
N ASP A 66 44.21 33.49 -12.17
CA ASP A 66 44.49 34.37 -11.02
C ASP A 66 45.89 35.03 -11.03
N LEU A 67 46.70 34.86 -12.09
CA LEU A 67 48.08 35.41 -12.09
C LEU A 67 48.53 36.21 -13.32
N ALA A 68 47.68 36.47 -14.30
CA ALA A 68 48.08 37.30 -15.44
C ALA A 68 46.90 38.02 -16.08
N GLU A 69 46.62 39.25 -15.65
CA GLU A 69 46.38 40.38 -16.57
C GLU A 69 46.09 41.68 -15.78
N VAL A 70 47.17 42.33 -15.37
CA VAL A 70 47.19 43.78 -15.14
C VAL A 70 47.94 44.37 -16.33
N HIS A 71 47.17 45.01 -17.21
CA HIS A 71 47.52 45.82 -18.39
C HIS A 71 47.19 45.19 -19.75
N GLN A 72 46.35 45.96 -20.46
CA GLN A 72 46.39 46.23 -21.90
C GLN A 72 45.26 45.59 -22.71
N GLY A 73 44.18 46.36 -22.99
CA GLY A 73 43.14 45.86 -23.89
C GLY A 73 41.98 46.78 -24.27
N ASN A 74 42.07 48.10 -24.14
CA ASN A 74 40.96 49.04 -24.43
C ASN A 74 40.57 49.20 -25.92
N ALA A 75 40.96 48.27 -26.80
CA ALA A 75 40.56 48.26 -28.21
C ALA A 75 39.70 47.04 -28.62
N MET A 76 39.56 46.02 -27.77
CA MET A 76 38.85 44.77 -28.09
C MET A 76 37.41 44.69 -27.54
N LEU A 77 36.96 45.68 -26.78
CA LEU A 77 35.60 45.75 -26.19
C LEU A 77 34.51 46.25 -27.15
N SER A 78 34.87 46.77 -28.33
CA SER A 78 33.91 47.32 -29.30
C SER A 78 33.27 46.25 -30.19
N ASP A 79 33.97 45.15 -30.47
CA ASP A 79 33.46 44.08 -31.35
C ASP A 79 32.62 43.05 -30.59
N GLY A 80 32.96 42.79 -29.31
CA GLY A 80 32.15 41.92 -28.43
C GLY A 80 30.74 42.46 -28.19
N HIS A 81 30.55 43.78 -28.15
CA HIS A 81 29.22 44.37 -27.95
C HIS A 81 28.27 44.09 -29.13
N LYS A 82 28.79 44.11 -30.36
CA LYS A 82 28.00 43.78 -31.55
C LYS A 82 27.57 42.31 -31.58
N GLN A 83 28.42 41.41 -31.10
CA GLN A 83 28.12 39.98 -31.05
C GLN A 83 27.04 39.68 -30.00
N VAL A 84 27.10 40.34 -28.84
CA VAL A 84 26.08 40.21 -27.80
C VAL A 84 24.73 40.77 -28.26
N ASP A 85 24.72 41.92 -28.94
CA ASP A 85 23.48 42.49 -29.51
C ASP A 85 22.86 41.60 -30.59
N MET A 86 23.69 40.91 -31.37
CA MET A 86 23.21 39.97 -32.40
C MET A 86 22.62 38.71 -31.78
N GLN A 87 23.26 38.14 -30.75
CA GLN A 87 22.70 37.02 -29.98
C GLN A 87 21.38 37.38 -29.29
N ARG A 88 21.27 38.61 -28.77
CA ARG A 88 20.04 39.06 -28.11
C ARG A 88 18.85 39.06 -29.06
N ARG A 89 19.05 39.53 -30.30
CA ARG A 89 18.01 39.50 -31.35
C ARG A 89 17.64 38.09 -31.78
N GLU A 90 18.61 37.18 -31.87
CA GLU A 90 18.34 35.79 -32.22
C GLU A 90 17.52 35.08 -31.12
N PHE A 91 17.82 35.38 -29.85
CA PHE A 91 17.07 34.86 -28.72
C PHE A 91 15.63 35.39 -28.70
N ASP A 92 15.44 36.69 -28.93
CA ASP A 92 14.11 37.31 -29.00
C ASP A 92 13.28 36.72 -30.15
N TYR A 93 13.90 36.44 -31.30
CA TYR A 93 13.23 35.78 -32.43
C TYR A 93 12.78 34.35 -32.09
N LYS A 94 13.64 33.55 -31.45
CA LYS A 94 13.29 32.19 -31.00
C LYS A 94 12.20 32.19 -29.94
N LEU A 95 12.19 33.18 -29.04
CA LEU A 95 11.17 33.31 -28.01
C LEU A 95 9.79 33.63 -28.62
N GLN A 96 9.76 34.48 -29.65
CA GLN A 96 8.54 34.80 -30.38
C GLN A 96 8.01 33.61 -31.20
N GLU A 97 8.89 32.81 -31.79
CA GLU A 97 8.51 31.58 -32.50
C GLU A 97 7.94 30.52 -31.56
N LEU A 98 8.51 30.36 -30.36
CA LEU A 98 7.99 29.48 -29.31
C LEU A 98 6.62 29.95 -28.79
N ALA A 99 6.43 31.26 -28.61
CA ALA A 99 5.13 31.81 -28.21
C ALA A 99 4.04 31.54 -29.27
N ALA A 100 4.39 31.59 -30.56
CA ALA A 100 3.48 31.24 -31.64
C ALA A 100 3.15 29.73 -31.69
N GLN A 101 4.10 28.86 -31.31
CA GLN A 101 3.83 27.42 -31.17
C GLN A 101 2.94 27.11 -29.96
N ASN A 102 3.14 27.79 -28.83
CA ASN A 102 2.30 27.61 -27.64
C ASN A 102 0.83 27.98 -27.90
N GLY A 103 0.55 29.00 -28.73
CA GLY A 103 -0.83 29.32 -29.11
C GLY A 103 -1.55 28.17 -29.82
N LYS A 104 -0.82 27.34 -30.59
CA LYS A 104 -1.39 26.14 -31.23
C LYS A 104 -1.64 25.00 -30.24
N VAL A 105 -0.85 24.93 -29.17
CA VAL A 105 -1.04 23.94 -28.11
C VAL A 105 -2.28 24.26 -27.29
N GLU A 106 -2.51 25.53 -26.95
CA GLU A 106 -3.74 25.96 -26.27
C GLU A 106 -5.00 25.68 -27.10
N GLU A 107 -4.93 25.84 -28.42
CA GLU A 107 -6.03 25.50 -29.33
C GLU A 107 -6.29 23.98 -29.37
N LEU A 108 -5.23 23.16 -29.34
CA LEU A 108 -5.33 21.71 -29.25
C LEU A 108 -5.93 21.26 -27.90
N GLU A 109 -5.55 21.92 -26.80
CA GLU A 109 -6.09 21.65 -25.46
C GLU A 109 -7.58 22.02 -25.38
N ARG A 110 -8.02 23.11 -26.01
CA ARG A 110 -9.45 23.44 -26.14
C ARG A 110 -10.23 22.37 -26.89
N MET A 111 -9.72 21.91 -28.04
CA MET A 111 -10.37 20.82 -28.80
C MET A 111 -10.39 19.50 -28.01
N LEU A 112 -9.33 19.21 -27.25
CA LEU A 112 -9.28 18.03 -26.38
C LEU A 112 -10.29 18.13 -25.22
N PHE A 113 -10.54 19.35 -24.72
CA PHE A 113 -11.52 19.61 -23.68
C PHE A 113 -12.95 19.42 -24.19
N GLU A 114 -13.28 19.94 -25.39
CA GLU A 114 -14.60 19.71 -26.03
C GLU A 114 -14.84 18.22 -26.34
N LEU A 115 -13.83 17.47 -26.80
CA LEU A 115 -13.94 16.02 -27.00
C LEU A 115 -14.11 15.24 -25.69
N LYS A 116 -13.61 15.77 -24.57
CA LYS A 116 -13.74 15.16 -23.25
C LYS A 116 -15.15 15.34 -22.67
N GLU A 117 -15.88 16.36 -23.11
CA GLU A 117 -17.26 16.66 -22.71
C GLU A 117 -18.31 15.79 -23.40
N LEU A 118 -17.92 15.00 -24.42
CA LEU A 118 -18.76 13.97 -25.07
C LEU A 118 -18.71 12.58 -24.41
N ARG A 119 -17.79 12.36 -23.46
CA ARG A 119 -17.72 11.11 -22.65
C ARG A 119 -18.82 10.86 -21.62
N PRO A 120 -19.50 11.86 -21.01
CA PRO A 120 -20.52 11.58 -19.99
C PRO A 120 -21.75 10.89 -20.58
N VAL A 121 -22.06 11.08 -21.88
CA VAL A 121 -23.19 10.42 -22.55
C VAL A 121 -22.96 8.91 -22.68
N GLU A 122 -21.74 8.47 -22.99
CA GLU A 122 -21.43 7.03 -23.02
C GLU A 122 -21.47 6.41 -21.61
N GLN A 123 -21.08 7.17 -20.60
CA GLN A 123 -21.02 6.69 -19.22
C GLN A 123 -22.40 6.62 -18.59
N GLU A 124 -23.28 7.57 -18.89
CA GLU A 124 -24.71 7.51 -18.57
C GLU A 124 -25.42 6.38 -19.30
N MET A 125 -25.10 6.15 -20.59
CA MET A 125 -25.66 5.03 -21.34
C MET A 125 -25.23 3.67 -20.76
N ARG A 126 -23.99 3.55 -20.26
CA ARG A 126 -23.52 2.35 -19.55
C ARG A 126 -24.23 2.15 -18.21
N ALA A 127 -24.45 3.22 -17.44
CA ALA A 127 -25.19 3.14 -16.19
C ALA A 127 -26.65 2.70 -16.42
N ALA A 128 -27.33 3.32 -17.39
CA ALA A 128 -28.71 2.96 -17.75
C ALA A 128 -28.81 1.50 -18.27
N THR A 129 -27.79 1.02 -18.97
CA THR A 129 -27.73 -0.39 -19.41
C THR A 129 -27.66 -1.35 -18.23
N MET A 130 -26.87 -1.02 -17.20
CA MET A 130 -26.78 -1.83 -15.97
C MET A 130 -28.10 -1.88 -15.20
N ASP A 131 -28.81 -0.74 -15.10
CA ASP A 131 -30.10 -0.68 -14.42
C ASP A 131 -31.18 -1.52 -15.13
N ILE A 132 -31.19 -1.53 -16.46
CA ILE A 132 -32.11 -2.38 -17.24
C ILE A 132 -31.85 -3.87 -16.98
N ASP A 133 -30.58 -4.28 -16.94
CA ASP A 133 -30.22 -5.67 -16.64
C ASP A 133 -30.59 -6.08 -15.20
N LEU A 134 -30.48 -5.15 -14.25
CA LEU A 134 -30.89 -5.36 -12.86
C LEU A 134 -32.40 -5.57 -12.74
N ILE A 135 -33.19 -4.71 -13.37
CA ILE A 135 -34.66 -4.82 -13.42
C ILE A 135 -35.08 -6.13 -14.09
N LYS A 136 -34.39 -6.54 -15.15
CA LYS A 136 -34.66 -7.81 -15.84
C LYS A 136 -34.42 -9.01 -14.94
N HIS A 137 -33.35 -9.00 -14.14
CA HIS A 137 -33.08 -10.05 -13.15
C HIS A 137 -34.14 -10.09 -12.04
N GLU A 138 -34.59 -8.94 -11.55
CA GLU A 138 -35.64 -8.86 -10.51
C GLU A 138 -36.99 -9.41 -10.99
N ILE A 139 -37.37 -9.12 -12.24
CA ILE A 139 -38.60 -9.67 -12.85
C ILE A 139 -38.53 -11.20 -12.94
N GLU A 140 -37.37 -11.77 -13.30
CA GLU A 140 -37.19 -13.22 -13.40
C GLU A 140 -37.27 -13.90 -12.02
N ILE A 141 -36.66 -13.30 -10.99
CA ILE A 141 -36.75 -13.79 -9.60
C ILE A 141 -38.21 -13.80 -9.13
N ASN A 142 -38.96 -12.72 -9.37
CA ASN A 142 -40.37 -12.65 -9.00
C ASN A 142 -41.22 -13.69 -9.74
N ARG A 143 -40.89 -13.98 -11.00
CA ARG A 143 -41.56 -15.02 -11.80
C ARG A 143 -41.31 -16.42 -11.21
N LEU A 144 -40.08 -16.72 -10.80
CA LEU A 144 -39.70 -17.99 -10.16
C LEU A 144 -40.36 -18.15 -8.77
N GLN A 145 -40.46 -17.07 -7.99
CA GLN A 145 -41.16 -17.07 -6.71
C GLN A 145 -42.67 -17.33 -6.89
N LYS A 146 -43.29 -16.74 -7.91
CA LYS A 146 -44.72 -16.97 -8.21
C LYS A 146 -44.99 -18.42 -8.64
N GLN A 147 -44.05 -19.05 -9.36
CA GLN A 147 -44.13 -20.47 -9.71
C GLN A 147 -43.98 -21.40 -8.50
N THR A 148 -43.13 -21.06 -7.54
CA THR A 148 -42.98 -21.85 -6.31
C THR A 148 -44.20 -21.73 -5.39
N MET A 149 -44.86 -20.57 -5.33
CA MET A 149 -46.09 -20.39 -4.56
C MET A 149 -47.32 -21.09 -5.19
N SER A 150 -47.36 -21.25 -6.51
CA SER A 150 -48.43 -21.99 -7.21
C SER A 150 -48.35 -23.52 -7.05
N ARG A 151 -47.26 -24.07 -6.50
CA ARG A 151 -47.05 -25.54 -6.38
C ARG A 151 -47.34 -26.11 -4.98
N LYS A 152 -47.77 -25.30 -4.01
CA LYS A 152 -48.18 -25.75 -2.68
C LYS A 152 -49.66 -25.46 -2.43
N GLN A 153 -50.52 -26.34 -2.91
CA GLN A 153 -51.91 -26.40 -2.47
C GLN A 153 -52.30 -27.86 -2.20
N VAL A 154 -52.17 -28.28 -0.94
CA VAL A 154 -52.99 -29.31 -0.31
C VAL A 154 -53.28 -28.84 1.12
N PRO A 155 -54.54 -28.80 1.57
CA PRO A 155 -54.93 -28.24 2.87
C PRO A 155 -54.94 -29.33 3.95
N SER A 156 -54.62 -28.97 5.21
CA SER A 156 -55.32 -29.50 6.40
C SER A 156 -54.64 -29.09 7.72
N LEU A 157 -55.37 -28.28 8.49
CA LEU A 157 -55.64 -28.36 9.94
C LEU A 157 -54.48 -28.51 10.93
N MET A 158 -54.22 -27.44 11.71
CA MET A 158 -54.54 -27.34 13.15
C MET A 158 -53.94 -26.06 13.76
N ALA A 159 -54.79 -25.30 14.43
CA ALA A 159 -54.48 -24.15 15.31
C ALA A 159 -54.18 -24.66 16.73
N PHE A 160 -53.24 -24.07 17.51
CA PHE A 160 -53.39 -23.00 18.54
C PHE A 160 -52.20 -23.14 19.53
N PRO A 161 -51.96 -22.27 20.55
CA PRO A 161 -52.02 -20.80 20.66
C PRO A 161 -50.69 -20.21 21.23
N PRO A 162 -50.55 -18.87 21.43
CA PRO A 162 -49.36 -18.26 22.04
C PRO A 162 -49.46 -18.23 23.57
N GLN A 163 -48.33 -18.34 24.28
CA GLN A 163 -48.28 -18.07 25.72
C GLN A 163 -47.20 -17.05 26.08
N GLU A 164 -47.66 -16.05 26.82
CA GLU A 164 -46.95 -14.89 27.35
C GLU A 164 -46.05 -15.21 28.56
N GLU A 165 -45.06 -14.32 28.71
CA GLU A 165 -44.41 -13.82 29.94
C GLU A 165 -43.70 -14.79 30.89
N PHE A 166 -42.40 -14.53 31.17
CA PHE A 166 -41.91 -14.24 32.53
C PHE A 166 -40.50 -13.61 32.52
N ARG A 167 -40.46 -12.35 33.00
CA ARG A 167 -39.46 -11.64 33.84
C ARG A 167 -37.97 -12.05 33.84
N SER A 168 -37.17 -11.09 33.36
CA SER A 168 -35.88 -10.53 33.86
C SER A 168 -34.99 -11.25 34.93
N SER A 169 -33.71 -11.38 34.53
CA SER A 169 -32.43 -11.11 35.26
C SER A 169 -31.90 -12.10 36.34
N PRO A 170 -30.60 -12.09 36.70
CA PRO A 170 -29.38 -11.78 35.92
C PRO A 170 -28.19 -12.76 36.21
N VAL A 171 -27.07 -12.58 35.50
CA VAL A 171 -25.70 -13.06 35.84
C VAL A 171 -25.51 -14.57 36.06
N THR A 172 -24.89 -15.26 35.09
CA THR A 172 -23.86 -16.26 35.41
C THR A 172 -22.79 -16.27 34.33
N LYS A 173 -21.56 -16.01 34.77
CA LYS A 173 -20.31 -16.16 34.05
C LYS A 173 -20.15 -17.63 33.65
N HIS A 174 -20.27 -17.94 32.38
CA HIS A 174 -19.61 -19.11 31.77
C HIS A 174 -19.16 -18.71 30.37
N LEU A 175 -18.00 -18.03 30.34
CA LEU A 175 -17.15 -17.96 29.17
C LEU A 175 -16.64 -19.39 28.91
N MET A 176 -17.46 -20.21 28.24
CA MET A 176 -16.96 -21.41 27.56
C MET A 176 -16.17 -20.93 26.34
N ILE A 177 -14.87 -20.70 26.51
CA ILE A 177 -13.93 -20.90 25.41
C ILE A 177 -13.88 -22.41 25.23
N LYS A 178 -14.80 -22.93 24.41
CA LYS A 178 -14.76 -24.31 23.97
C LYS A 178 -13.69 -24.38 22.87
N SER A 179 -12.46 -24.63 23.29
CA SER A 179 -11.36 -25.03 22.42
C SER A 179 -11.59 -26.46 21.95
N ASP A 180 -12.62 -26.68 21.14
CA ASP A 180 -12.79 -27.97 20.47
C ASP A 180 -11.84 -27.99 19.27
N GLY A 181 -10.83 -28.84 19.39
CA GLY A 181 -9.88 -29.15 18.33
C GLY A 181 -10.62 -29.63 17.09
N LEU A 182 -10.58 -28.79 16.05
CA LEU A 182 -10.74 -29.22 14.68
C LEU A 182 -9.52 -28.69 13.93
N HIS A 183 -8.71 -29.63 13.45
CA HIS A 183 -7.71 -29.39 12.43
C HIS A 183 -8.37 -28.78 11.18
N LEU A 184 -8.56 -27.46 11.18
CA LEU A 184 -8.86 -26.69 9.99
C LEU A 184 -7.52 -26.32 9.35
N ARG A 185 -7.33 -26.75 8.10
CA ARG A 185 -6.24 -26.34 7.20
C ARG A 185 -6.25 -24.80 7.03
N PRO A 186 -5.12 -24.21 6.59
CA PRO A 186 -4.62 -22.93 7.08
C PRO A 186 -5.54 -21.77 6.72
N TYR A 187 -5.60 -20.81 7.64
CA TYR A 187 -6.32 -19.56 7.50
C TYR A 187 -5.77 -18.75 6.32
N ASP A 188 -6.41 -18.84 5.16
CA ASP A 188 -6.10 -17.98 4.03
C ASP A 188 -7.03 -16.76 4.08
N PRO A 189 -6.67 -15.64 4.76
CA PRO A 189 -7.51 -14.45 4.77
C PRO A 189 -7.71 -13.92 3.35
N LYS A 190 -8.96 -13.69 2.96
CA LYS A 190 -9.30 -13.05 1.67
C LYS A 190 -9.20 -11.53 1.72
N VAL A 191 -9.46 -10.94 2.89
CA VAL A 191 -9.49 -9.49 3.11
C VAL A 191 -8.74 -9.16 4.39
N CYS A 192 -7.84 -8.19 4.33
CA CYS A 192 -7.12 -7.65 5.48
C CYS A 192 -7.34 -6.14 5.60
N ARG A 193 -7.24 -5.63 6.83
CA ARG A 193 -7.28 -4.21 7.16
C ARG A 193 -6.31 -3.91 8.29
N LEU A 194 -5.71 -2.72 8.25
CA LEU A 194 -4.84 -2.26 9.32
C LEU A 194 -5.52 -1.17 10.14
N VAL A 195 -5.41 -1.28 11.45
CA VAL A 195 -5.76 -0.22 12.40
C VAL A 195 -4.47 0.25 13.05
N VAL A 196 -4.18 1.53 12.93
CA VAL A 196 -2.88 2.08 13.29
C VAL A 196 -3.06 3.20 14.30
N GLY A 197 -2.37 3.11 15.43
CA GLY A 197 -2.33 4.16 16.44
C GLY A 197 -0.90 4.48 16.86
N MET A 198 -0.69 5.71 17.30
CA MET A 198 0.56 6.09 17.95
C MET A 198 0.38 6.08 19.46
N PHE A 199 1.38 5.59 20.17
CA PHE A 199 1.34 5.47 21.62
C PHE A 199 2.64 5.95 22.24
N SER A 200 2.53 6.74 23.29
CA SER A 200 3.63 6.96 24.24
C SER A 200 3.37 6.08 25.45
N ARG A 201 4.15 5.00 25.58
CA ARG A 201 3.88 3.94 26.56
C ARG A 201 2.46 3.37 26.38
N ASP A 202 1.53 3.73 27.26
CA ASP A 202 0.12 3.30 27.23
C ASP A 202 -0.86 4.38 26.77
N VAL A 203 -0.37 5.59 26.49
CA VAL A 203 -1.23 6.72 26.14
C VAL A 203 -1.27 6.87 24.62
N CYS A 204 -2.48 6.79 24.05
CA CYS A 204 -2.69 7.02 22.63
C CYS A 204 -2.47 8.50 22.28
N LEU A 205 -1.53 8.76 21.38
CA LEU A 205 -1.19 10.09 20.87
C LEU A 205 -2.06 10.40 19.65
N GLY A 206 -3.32 10.76 19.89
CA GLY A 206 -4.29 11.10 18.85
C GLY A 206 -5.30 9.98 18.54
N SER A 207 -6.03 10.14 17.43
CA SER A 207 -6.99 9.15 16.97
C SER A 207 -6.30 7.99 16.25
N THR A 208 -6.81 6.77 16.43
CA THR A 208 -6.39 5.62 15.64
C THR A 208 -6.87 5.77 14.21
N SER A 209 -5.97 5.64 13.24
CA SER A 209 -6.32 5.59 11.82
C SER A 209 -6.73 4.19 11.42
N ILE A 210 -7.77 4.12 10.60
CA ILE A 210 -8.30 2.89 10.06
C ILE A 210 -8.03 2.93 8.56
N LEU A 211 -7.15 2.06 8.07
CA LEU A 211 -6.86 2.00 6.65
C LEU A 211 -7.98 1.29 5.88
N PRO A 212 -8.15 1.55 4.57
CA PRO A 212 -9.10 0.81 3.75
C PRO A 212 -8.81 -0.71 3.78
N PRO A 213 -9.85 -1.57 3.73
CA PRO A 213 -9.66 -3.00 3.57
C PRO A 213 -9.04 -3.30 2.19
N VAL A 214 -8.16 -4.31 2.16
CA VAL A 214 -7.41 -4.75 0.97
C VAL A 214 -7.62 -6.24 0.79
N TYR A 215 -7.83 -6.67 -0.45
CA TYR A 215 -7.91 -8.09 -0.80
C TYR A 215 -6.52 -8.72 -0.80
N CYS A 216 -6.41 -9.88 -0.18
CA CYS A 216 -5.19 -10.68 -0.22
C CYS A 216 -5.14 -11.42 -1.55
N ASN A 217 -3.95 -11.58 -2.11
CA ASN A 217 -3.80 -12.39 -3.31
C ASN A 217 -4.14 -13.86 -2.99
N PRO A 218 -4.85 -14.56 -3.88
CA PRO A 218 -5.21 -15.95 -3.67
C PRO A 218 -3.95 -16.80 -3.58
N PHE A 219 -3.89 -17.70 -2.60
CA PHE A 219 -2.86 -18.71 -2.52
C PHE A 219 -2.96 -19.65 -3.73
N SER A 220 -1.88 -19.79 -4.50
CA SER A 220 -1.84 -20.70 -5.66
C SER A 220 -0.89 -21.87 -5.38
N PRO A 221 -1.41 -23.08 -5.09
CA PRO A 221 -0.58 -24.23 -4.75
C PRO A 221 0.29 -24.73 -5.92
N SER A 222 0.03 -24.28 -7.16
CA SER A 222 0.84 -24.63 -8.34
C SER A 222 2.16 -23.85 -8.42
N GLN A 223 2.33 -22.80 -7.62
CA GLN A 223 3.58 -22.05 -7.50
C GLN A 223 4.14 -22.26 -6.10
N HIS A 224 5.06 -23.21 -6.00
CA HIS A 224 5.57 -23.78 -4.73
C HIS A 224 6.28 -22.78 -3.77
N ASN A 225 6.32 -21.48 -4.11
CA ASN A 225 6.97 -20.40 -3.37
C ASN A 225 6.12 -19.11 -3.25
N GLN A 226 4.85 -19.09 -3.67
CA GLN A 226 4.05 -17.87 -3.60
C GLN A 226 3.38 -17.73 -2.23
N GLU A 227 4.00 -16.94 -1.36
CA GLU A 227 3.44 -16.54 -0.06
C GLU A 227 2.19 -15.67 -0.25
N GLN A 228 1.19 -15.86 0.60
CA GLN A 228 -0.01 -15.04 0.60
C GLN A 228 0.33 -13.61 1.06
N ASN A 229 -0.04 -12.62 0.25
CA ASN A 229 0.32 -11.23 0.50
C ASN A 229 -0.84 -10.26 0.25
N ALA A 230 -0.78 -9.12 0.93
CA ALA A 230 -1.68 -7.99 0.74
C ALA A 230 -0.86 -6.71 0.63
N ILE A 231 -1.22 -5.82 -0.30
CA ILE A 231 -0.50 -4.56 -0.55
C ILE A 231 -1.35 -3.39 -0.06
N PHE A 232 -0.90 -2.74 1.01
CA PHE A 232 -1.50 -1.50 1.52
C PHE A 232 -0.82 -0.30 0.88
N ALA A 233 -1.51 0.38 -0.05
CA ALA A 233 -1.01 1.58 -0.74
C ALA A 233 -1.40 2.89 -0.05
N SER A 234 -1.68 2.86 1.26
CA SER A 234 -2.14 4.02 2.02
C SER A 234 -0.99 4.72 2.73
N LYS A 235 -1.01 6.06 2.72
CA LYS A 235 -0.12 6.90 3.51
C LYS A 235 -0.81 7.27 4.82
N GLN A 236 -0.08 7.20 5.92
CA GLN A 236 -0.56 7.67 7.20
C GLN A 236 0.31 8.80 7.69
N ALA A 237 -0.28 9.99 7.79
CA ALA A 237 0.38 11.12 8.44
C ALA A 237 0.53 10.82 9.93
N VAL A 238 1.72 11.13 10.45
CA VAL A 238 2.01 11.06 11.88
C VAL A 238 1.62 12.41 12.50
N PRO A 239 0.83 12.43 13.59
CA PRO A 239 0.54 13.65 14.33
C PRO A 239 1.81 14.42 14.69
N ASP A 240 1.74 15.75 14.71
CA ASP A 240 2.83 16.60 15.17
C ASP A 240 3.09 16.35 16.66
N VAL A 241 4.11 15.56 16.96
CA VAL A 241 4.51 15.19 18.32
C VAL A 241 5.99 15.49 18.51
N GLN A 242 6.36 15.89 19.73
CA GLN A 242 7.77 16.06 20.07
C GLN A 242 8.50 14.71 19.93
N PRO A 243 9.61 14.65 19.17
CA PRO A 243 10.38 13.43 19.01
C PRO A 243 10.81 12.84 20.36
N ALA A 244 10.43 11.59 20.62
CA ALA A 244 10.77 10.89 21.86
C ALA A 244 10.85 9.38 21.63
N SER A 245 11.88 8.74 22.20
CA SER A 245 12.10 7.28 22.14
C SER A 245 10.96 6.45 22.77
N SER A 246 10.11 7.06 23.61
CA SER A 246 8.93 6.40 24.18
C SER A 246 7.76 6.29 23.21
N ILE A 247 7.81 6.99 22.07
CA ILE A 247 6.76 6.99 21.05
C ILE A 247 6.92 5.77 20.15
N SER A 248 5.83 5.05 20.01
CA SER A 248 5.74 3.83 19.24
C SER A 248 4.51 3.81 18.36
N LEU A 249 4.66 3.25 17.17
CA LEU A 249 3.60 2.90 16.27
C LEU A 249 3.08 1.52 16.67
N VAL A 250 1.78 1.42 16.95
CA VAL A 250 1.09 0.16 17.19
C VAL A 250 0.13 -0.08 16.04
N ILE A 251 0.33 -1.20 15.35
CA ILE A 251 -0.50 -1.60 14.22
C ILE A 251 -1.19 -2.90 14.57
N GLN A 252 -2.51 -2.91 14.48
CA GLN A 252 -3.34 -4.10 14.60
C GLN A 252 -3.76 -4.56 13.22
N VAL A 253 -3.56 -5.84 12.95
CA VAL A 253 -3.99 -6.52 11.73
C VAL A 253 -5.37 -7.14 11.97
N GLN A 254 -6.34 -6.73 11.17
CA GLN A 254 -7.66 -7.34 11.10
C GLN A 254 -7.76 -8.12 9.80
N ALA A 255 -8.27 -9.35 9.84
CA ALA A 255 -8.43 -10.16 8.64
C ALA A 255 -9.71 -10.99 8.68
N SER A 256 -10.24 -11.29 7.49
CA SER A 256 -11.36 -12.20 7.32
C SER A 256 -10.99 -13.62 7.75
N GLY A 257 -11.96 -14.33 8.32
CA GLY A 257 -11.80 -15.72 8.71
C GLY A 257 -12.13 -16.67 7.57
N GLY A 258 -11.38 -16.62 6.46
CA GLY A 258 -11.54 -17.54 5.34
C GLY A 258 -12.99 -17.78 4.92
N ASP A 259 -13.28 -19.01 4.53
CA ASP A 259 -14.64 -19.50 4.28
C ASP A 259 -15.17 -20.19 5.54
N ASP A 260 -16.45 -19.99 5.86
CA ASP A 260 -17.09 -20.67 6.98
C ASP A 260 -17.36 -22.16 6.68
N VAL A 261 -17.98 -22.87 7.64
CA VAL A 261 -18.32 -24.30 7.52
C VAL A 261 -19.27 -24.58 6.34
N TYR A 262 -19.99 -23.56 5.87
CA TYR A 262 -20.91 -23.63 4.72
C TYR A 262 -20.26 -23.12 3.43
N SER A 263 -18.94 -22.91 3.43
CA SER A 263 -18.17 -22.35 2.32
C SER A 263 -18.62 -20.96 1.89
N GLN A 264 -19.24 -20.20 2.81
CA GLN A 264 -19.62 -18.81 2.58
C GLN A 264 -18.47 -17.90 3.01
N GLU A 265 -18.18 -16.88 2.20
CA GLU A 265 -17.11 -15.93 2.48
C GLU A 265 -17.42 -15.14 3.75
N VAL A 266 -16.57 -15.28 4.76
CA VAL A 266 -16.71 -14.50 5.99
C VAL A 266 -16.16 -13.10 5.74
N THR A 267 -17.02 -12.15 5.42
CA THR A 267 -16.61 -10.74 5.20
C THR A 267 -16.30 -10.00 6.51
N HIS A 268 -16.57 -10.61 7.67
CA HIS A 268 -16.30 -10.00 8.96
C HIS A 268 -14.80 -9.97 9.28
N LEU A 269 -14.25 -8.77 9.43
CA LEU A 269 -12.85 -8.55 9.79
C LEU A 269 -12.66 -8.67 11.30
N ALA A 270 -11.94 -9.71 11.73
CA ALA A 270 -11.60 -9.92 13.13
C ALA A 270 -10.13 -9.55 13.40
N PRO A 271 -9.78 -9.06 14.60
CA PRO A 271 -8.40 -8.94 15.04
C PRO A 271 -7.65 -10.27 14.91
N ARG A 272 -6.51 -10.30 14.22
CA ARG A 272 -5.67 -11.50 14.07
C ARG A 272 -4.30 -11.38 14.70
N GLY A 273 -3.74 -10.18 14.69
CA GLY A 273 -2.42 -9.95 15.24
C GLY A 273 -2.15 -8.46 15.39
N TRP A 274 -0.98 -8.16 15.92
CA TRP A 274 -0.55 -6.78 16.12
C TRP A 274 0.97 -6.68 16.08
N MET A 275 1.47 -5.46 16.02
CA MET A 275 2.89 -5.18 16.14
C MET A 275 3.13 -3.83 16.78
N LYS A 276 4.35 -3.65 17.28
CA LYS A 276 4.85 -2.42 17.86
C LYS A 276 6.19 -2.07 17.24
N LEU A 277 6.35 -0.81 16.85
CA LEU A 277 7.59 -0.26 16.30
C LEU A 277 7.90 1.09 16.93
N CYS A 278 9.03 1.24 17.61
CA CYS A 278 9.50 2.55 18.06
C CYS A 278 9.95 3.37 16.84
N ILE A 279 9.37 4.55 16.64
CA ILE A 279 9.65 5.39 15.46
C ILE A 279 10.83 6.35 15.68
N PHE A 280 11.26 6.54 16.93
CA PHE A 280 12.44 7.33 17.27
C PHE A 280 13.52 6.46 17.93
N ASP A 281 14.78 6.75 17.61
CA ASP A 281 15.94 6.16 18.28
C ASP A 281 16.16 6.77 19.69
N HIS A 282 17.18 6.27 20.40
CA HIS A 282 17.53 6.77 21.74
C HIS A 282 18.07 8.21 21.75
N HIS A 283 18.43 8.76 20.59
CA HIS A 283 18.78 10.16 20.41
C HIS A 283 17.56 11.01 19.96
N ASN A 284 16.35 10.46 20.05
CA ASN A 284 15.10 11.07 19.61
C ASN A 284 15.10 11.45 18.11
N ARG A 285 15.83 10.71 17.28
CA ARG A 285 15.85 10.88 15.82
C ARG A 285 14.92 9.87 15.16
N LEU A 286 14.21 10.32 14.13
CA LEU A 286 13.30 9.46 13.36
C LEU A 286 14.10 8.33 12.70
N ILE A 287 13.66 7.08 12.87
CA ILE A 287 14.23 5.93 12.17
C ILE A 287 13.66 5.81 10.76
N SER A 288 13.95 6.77 9.89
CA SER A 288 13.54 6.73 8.48
C SER A 288 14.15 5.52 7.77
N GLY A 289 13.37 4.82 6.95
CA GLY A 289 13.85 3.62 6.24
C GLY A 289 12.73 2.66 5.82
N ARG A 290 13.16 1.47 5.40
CA ARG A 290 12.30 0.36 4.97
C ARG A 290 12.41 -0.77 5.98
N TRP A 291 11.32 -1.00 6.71
CA TRP A 291 11.32 -1.86 7.88
C TRP A 291 10.39 -3.05 7.68
N LYS A 292 10.86 -4.25 8.03
CA LYS A 292 10.02 -5.43 8.18
C LYS A 292 9.85 -5.76 9.65
N VAL A 293 8.62 -6.01 10.07
CA VAL A 293 8.27 -6.23 11.48
C VAL A 293 7.37 -7.48 11.59
N PRO A 294 7.66 -8.41 12.49
CA PRO A 294 6.83 -9.61 12.69
C PRO A 294 5.50 -9.26 13.35
N VAL A 295 4.42 -9.90 12.90
CA VAL A 295 3.08 -9.79 13.48
C VAL A 295 2.95 -10.75 14.66
N ARG A 296 2.62 -10.24 15.83
CA ARG A 296 2.53 -10.97 17.10
C ARG A 296 1.09 -11.34 17.45
N LEU A 297 0.92 -12.43 18.21
CA LEU A 297 -0.37 -12.88 18.71
C LEU A 297 -1.03 -11.85 19.64
N LEU A 298 -2.36 -11.81 19.61
CA LEU A 298 -3.19 -11.01 20.50
C LEU A 298 -3.16 -11.53 21.96
N PRO A 299 -3.50 -10.69 22.96
CA PRO A 299 -3.97 -9.30 22.85
C PRO A 299 -2.85 -8.28 22.63
N ALA A 300 -3.19 -7.17 21.95
CA ALA A 300 -2.28 -6.05 21.78
C ALA A 300 -2.06 -5.31 23.10
N LYS A 301 -0.79 -5.00 23.41
CA LYS A 301 -0.39 -4.31 24.65
C LYS A 301 0.62 -3.20 24.34
N PRO A 302 0.17 -1.95 24.12
CA PRO A 302 1.04 -0.82 23.82
C PRO A 302 2.12 -0.55 24.88
N SER A 303 1.85 -0.85 26.16
CA SER A 303 2.80 -0.72 27.29
C SER A 303 4.10 -1.45 27.07
N MET A 304 4.04 -2.61 26.42
CA MET A 304 5.15 -3.58 26.41
C MET A 304 6.36 -2.99 25.72
N THR A 305 7.53 -3.19 26.32
CA THR A 305 8.81 -2.84 25.70
C THR A 305 9.05 -3.68 24.44
N THR A 306 9.91 -3.23 23.54
CA THR A 306 10.25 -3.98 22.31
C THR A 306 10.77 -5.38 22.61
N ALA A 307 11.53 -5.56 23.70
CA ALA A 307 12.01 -6.87 24.14
C ALA A 307 10.87 -7.80 24.56
N GLU A 308 9.88 -7.29 25.32
CA GLU A 308 8.70 -8.06 25.72
C GLU A 308 7.80 -8.41 24.53
N VAL A 309 7.62 -7.48 23.58
CA VAL A 309 6.89 -7.75 22.34
C VAL A 309 7.59 -8.84 21.52
N ASN A 310 8.93 -8.86 21.50
CA ASN A 310 9.69 -9.89 20.80
C ASN A 310 9.55 -11.29 21.42
N ALA A 311 9.20 -11.37 22.71
CA ALA A 311 8.90 -12.64 23.39
C ALA A 311 7.49 -13.17 23.07
N VAL A 312 6.58 -12.33 22.55
CA VAL A 312 5.25 -12.80 22.10
C VAL A 312 5.42 -13.65 20.83
N PRO A 313 4.77 -14.83 20.72
CA PRO A 313 4.87 -15.65 19.53
C PRO A 313 4.36 -14.92 18.28
N GLN A 314 5.00 -15.19 17.14
CA GLN A 314 4.60 -14.66 15.83
C GLN A 314 3.40 -15.44 15.29
N VAL A 315 2.49 -14.75 14.59
CA VAL A 315 1.33 -15.35 13.93
C VAL A 315 1.79 -15.92 12.59
N ASP A 316 1.87 -17.24 12.46
CA ASP A 316 2.11 -17.94 11.18
C ASP A 316 3.25 -17.36 10.32
N ASN A 317 4.33 -16.89 10.95
CA ASN A 317 5.44 -16.18 10.30
C ASN A 317 5.05 -14.90 9.52
N ALA A 318 3.87 -14.33 9.77
CA ALA A 318 3.41 -13.12 9.12
C ALA A 318 4.27 -11.90 9.47
N GLU A 319 4.59 -11.09 8.47
CA GLU A 319 5.40 -9.87 8.59
C GLU A 319 4.72 -8.69 7.87
N LEU A 320 4.88 -7.48 8.42
CA LEU A 320 4.49 -6.24 7.74
C LEU A 320 5.73 -5.52 7.23
N TYR A 321 5.68 -5.13 5.96
CA TYR A 321 6.70 -4.36 5.27
C TYR A 321 6.23 -2.91 5.18
N LEU A 322 6.87 -2.00 5.91
CA LEU A 322 6.47 -0.59 6.00
C LEU A 322 7.63 0.35 5.73
N ARG A 323 7.30 1.57 5.28
CA ARG A 323 8.27 2.65 5.07
C ARG A 323 8.01 3.75 6.08
N ILE A 324 9.04 4.16 6.82
CA ILE A 324 9.02 5.35 7.65
C ILE A 324 9.78 6.44 6.90
N VAL A 325 9.15 7.58 6.72
CA VAL A 325 9.71 8.68 5.93
C VAL A 325 9.62 9.97 6.72
N ASN A 326 10.60 10.85 6.54
CA ASN A 326 10.50 12.22 7.02
C ASN A 326 9.45 12.95 6.16
N ALA A 327 8.69 13.87 6.76
CA ALA A 327 7.71 14.68 6.04
C ALA A 327 8.33 15.44 4.85
N ARG A 328 9.58 15.90 4.96
CA ARG A 328 10.32 16.56 3.87
C ARG A 328 10.47 15.68 2.62
N ASP A 329 10.69 14.39 2.83
CA ASP A 329 10.99 13.43 1.74
C ASP A 329 9.75 12.63 1.34
N ALA A 330 8.58 12.95 1.89
CA ALA A 330 7.38 12.14 1.77
C ALA A 330 6.94 12.00 0.30
N GLU A 331 6.99 13.08 -0.49
CA GLU A 331 6.60 13.07 -1.90
C GLU A 331 7.50 12.18 -2.75
N ILE A 332 8.82 12.32 -2.59
CA ILE A 332 9.83 11.52 -3.30
C ILE A 332 9.68 10.04 -2.95
N GLN A 333 9.50 9.70 -1.67
CA GLN A 333 9.35 8.30 -1.26
C GLN A 333 8.00 7.69 -1.64
N SER A 334 6.99 8.54 -1.87
CA SER A 334 5.65 8.12 -2.28
C SER A 334 5.56 7.73 -3.75
N SER A 335 6.45 8.26 -4.61
CA SER A 335 6.48 7.89 -6.03
C SER A 335 7.11 6.51 -6.27
N LEU A 336 7.83 5.97 -5.28
CA LEU A 336 8.45 4.65 -5.38
C LEU A 336 7.38 3.54 -5.25
N PRO A 337 7.29 2.61 -6.22
CA PRO A 337 6.26 1.58 -6.22
C PRO A 337 6.33 0.69 -4.97
N VAL A 338 5.17 0.33 -4.43
CA VAL A 338 5.03 -0.67 -3.37
C VAL A 338 4.84 -2.03 -4.06
N SER A 339 5.86 -2.87 -4.01
CA SER A 339 5.84 -4.21 -4.61
C SER A 339 6.50 -5.21 -3.69
N ILE A 340 5.95 -6.43 -3.64
CA ILE A 340 6.52 -7.53 -2.85
C ILE A 340 7.88 -8.00 -3.39
N ASN A 341 8.16 -7.79 -4.68
CA ASN A 341 9.46 -8.13 -5.28
C ASN A 341 10.62 -7.40 -4.59
N ASN A 342 10.31 -6.29 -3.92
CA ASN A 342 11.28 -5.49 -3.19
C ASN A 342 11.44 -5.94 -1.72
N ALA A 343 10.81 -7.03 -1.27
CA ALA A 343 10.86 -7.47 0.13
C ALA A 343 12.30 -7.61 0.66
N GLY A 344 13.25 -8.04 -0.18
CA GLY A 344 14.65 -8.21 0.18
C GLY A 344 15.39 -6.93 0.61
N ILE A 345 14.85 -5.74 0.31
CA ILE A 345 15.48 -4.47 0.71
C ILE A 345 15.01 -3.99 2.10
N TYR A 346 14.02 -4.66 2.70
CA TYR A 346 13.47 -4.31 4.00
C TYR A 346 14.25 -5.02 5.11
N GLN A 347 14.57 -4.27 6.17
CA GLN A 347 15.41 -4.75 7.26
C GLN A 347 14.63 -4.75 8.57
N TYR A 348 15.07 -5.55 9.54
CA TYR A 348 14.49 -5.46 10.88
C TYR A 348 14.92 -4.14 11.56
N PRO A 349 14.03 -3.49 12.31
CA PRO A 349 14.37 -2.31 13.10
C PRO A 349 15.54 -2.59 14.06
N PRO A 350 16.42 -1.60 14.31
CA PRO A 350 17.50 -1.75 15.26
C PRO A 350 16.93 -2.08 16.65
N VAL A 351 17.34 -3.21 17.21
CA VAL A 351 16.95 -3.60 18.57
C VAL A 351 17.63 -2.63 19.54
N GLN A 352 16.82 -1.83 20.24
CA GLN A 352 17.34 -0.95 21.28
C GLN A 352 17.78 -1.83 22.45
N SER A 353 19.08 -2.08 22.56
CA SER A 353 19.64 -2.69 23.77
C SER A 353 19.43 -1.73 24.93
N PRO A 354 18.77 -2.13 26.03
CA PRO A 354 18.77 -1.33 27.23
C PRO A 354 20.23 -1.16 27.66
N ARG A 355 20.76 0.07 27.61
CA ARG A 355 22.04 0.34 28.28
C ARG A 355 21.79 0.09 29.75
N HIS A 356 22.38 -0.98 30.28
CA HIS A 356 22.70 -1.01 31.70
C HIS A 356 23.48 0.27 31.99
N GLN A 357 22.90 1.15 32.78
CA GLN A 357 23.66 2.16 33.51
C GLN A 357 24.55 1.40 34.48
N LEU A 358 25.71 0.94 33.99
CA LEU A 358 26.77 0.40 34.82
C LEU A 358 27.58 1.61 35.29
N GLY A 359 27.13 2.19 36.40
CA GLY A 359 27.71 3.40 36.98
C GLY A 359 27.19 3.61 38.41
N MET A 360 28.01 3.19 39.36
CA MET A 360 27.92 3.37 40.82
C MET A 360 26.87 2.56 41.60
N GLN A 361 27.40 1.43 42.06
CA GLN A 361 27.06 0.69 43.26
C GLN A 361 26.96 1.63 44.48
N GLU A 362 25.78 1.77 45.07
CA GLU A 362 25.58 2.15 46.48
C GLU A 362 25.16 0.88 47.26
N PRO A 363 25.66 0.66 48.49
CA PRO A 363 25.51 -0.60 49.21
C PRO A 363 24.10 -0.78 49.82
N PRO A 364 23.73 -2.02 50.22
CA PRO A 364 22.33 -2.41 50.40
C PRO A 364 21.78 -1.99 51.77
N GLY A 365 20.77 -1.11 51.75
CA GLY A 365 19.85 -0.91 52.86
C GLY A 365 18.68 -1.90 52.75
N ALA A 366 18.66 -2.89 53.64
CA ALA A 366 17.54 -3.80 53.81
C ALA A 366 16.27 -3.04 54.25
N ILE A 367 15.10 -3.54 53.81
CA ILE A 367 13.89 -3.85 54.62
C ILE A 367 12.58 -3.67 53.82
N GLN A 368 11.87 -4.81 53.72
CA GLN A 368 10.41 -5.02 53.65
C GLN A 368 9.62 -4.78 52.34
N SER A 369 9.24 -5.93 51.76
CA SER A 369 7.91 -6.20 51.21
C SER A 369 6.80 -5.80 52.19
N PRO A 370 5.67 -5.26 51.72
CA PRO A 370 4.55 -6.17 51.54
C PRO A 370 3.66 -5.90 50.31
N TYR A 371 2.97 -6.98 49.95
CA TYR A 371 1.61 -7.03 49.43
C TYR A 371 1.38 -6.93 47.92
N VAL A 372 1.12 -8.13 47.39
CA VAL A 372 0.33 -8.43 46.21
C VAL A 372 -1.02 -7.71 46.27
N GLN A 373 -1.31 -6.88 45.28
CA GLN A 373 -2.69 -6.52 44.95
C GLN A 373 -2.88 -6.66 43.44
N SER A 374 -3.71 -7.65 43.09
CA SER A 374 -4.25 -7.89 41.76
C SER A 374 -4.96 -6.63 41.26
N ALA A 375 -4.34 -5.93 40.33
CA ALA A 375 -5.00 -4.86 39.60
C ALA A 375 -5.84 -5.46 38.47
N GLN A 376 -7.14 -5.20 38.54
CA GLN A 376 -8.13 -5.60 37.56
C GLN A 376 -7.82 -5.04 36.18
N VAL A 377 -8.05 -5.88 35.18
CA VAL A 377 -7.98 -5.58 33.75
C VAL A 377 -9.05 -4.54 33.40
N HIS A 378 -8.64 -3.30 33.16
CA HIS A 378 -9.44 -2.32 32.43
C HIS A 378 -8.99 -2.33 30.97
N ALA A 379 -9.82 -2.92 30.10
CA ALA A 379 -9.73 -2.68 28.67
C ALA A 379 -10.19 -1.23 28.42
N SER A 380 -9.24 -0.33 28.15
CA SER A 380 -9.55 1.04 27.74
C SER A 380 -9.91 1.04 26.27
N VAL A 381 -11.21 1.10 25.98
CA VAL A 381 -11.74 1.45 24.67
C VAL A 381 -11.58 2.96 24.52
N CYS A 382 -10.71 3.39 23.61
CA CYS A 382 -10.64 4.80 23.24
C CYS A 382 -11.95 5.18 22.54
N SER A 383 -12.83 5.86 23.27
CA SER A 383 -14.16 6.26 22.81
C SER A 383 -14.06 7.21 21.62
N GLN A 384 -14.66 6.83 20.48
CA GLN A 384 -14.94 7.75 19.39
C GLN A 384 -16.05 8.71 19.84
N ARG A 385 -15.80 10.02 19.82
CA ARG A 385 -16.85 11.05 19.87
C ARG A 385 -17.07 11.57 18.45
N PRO A 386 -18.31 11.53 17.90
CA PRO A 386 -18.62 12.25 16.68
C PRO A 386 -18.66 13.75 16.97
N VAL A 387 -17.92 14.53 16.20
CA VAL A 387 -17.98 16.00 16.21
C VAL A 387 -19.13 16.40 15.29
N ASN A 388 -20.22 16.88 15.90
CA ASN A 388 -21.28 17.58 15.19
C ASN A 388 -20.79 18.99 14.83
N THR A 389 -20.81 19.34 13.54
CA THR A 389 -20.71 20.70 13.03
C THR A 389 -22.02 21.46 13.29
N PRO A 390 -21.99 22.73 13.72
CA PRO A 390 -23.12 23.63 13.58
C PRO A 390 -23.10 24.37 12.22
N LEU A 391 -24.30 24.75 11.81
CA LEU A 391 -24.74 25.46 10.60
C LEU A 391 -23.91 26.68 10.20
#